data_AF-A0A950W2E2-F1
#
_entry.id   AF-A0A950W2E2-F1
#
_cell.length_a   1.000
_cell.length_b   1.000
_cell.length_c   1.000
_cell.angle_alpha   90.00
_cell.angle_beta   90.00
_cell.angle_gamma   90.00
#
_symmetry.space_group_name_H-M   'P 1'
#
loop_
_entity.id
_entity.type
_entity.pdbx_description
1 polymer ?
#
loop_
_entity_poly.entity_id
_entity_poly.type
_entity_poly.pdbx_seq_one_letter_code
_entity_poly.pdbx_strand_id
1 'polypeptide(L)' 'MKGDRVEIVVAADDGARTCEIVATPAGRRVEITTGRGVVEVVEVTRTGSL' A
#
# COMPACT_ATOMS: atom_id res chain seq x y z
N MET A 1 -7.05 13.29 -9.88
CA MET A 1 -5.73 12.68 -9.66
C MET A 1 -5.95 11.18 -9.62
N LYS A 2 -5.18 10.39 -10.37
CA LYS A 2 -5.15 8.92 -10.18
C LYS A 2 -4.75 8.70 -8.71
N GLY A 3 -5.47 7.86 -7.97
CA GLY A 3 -5.14 7.59 -6.56
C GLY A 3 -3.71 7.08 -6.40
N ASP A 4 -3.20 7.10 -5.18
CA ASP A 4 -1.86 6.58 -4.88
C ASP A 4 -1.75 5.09 -5.24
N ARG A 5 -0.54 4.65 -5.59
CA ARG A 5 -0.19 3.24 -5.86
C ARG A 5 0.98 2.84 -4.99
N VAL A 6 0.91 1.64 -4.42
CA VAL A 6 2.01 1.00 -3.70
C VAL A 6 2.35 -0.32 -4.37
N GLU A 7 3.64 -0.58 -4.52
CA GLU A 7 4.17 -1.87 -4.96
C GLU A 7 5.09 -2.41 -3.86
N ILE A 8 4.77 -3.61 -3.39
CA ILE A 8 5.55 -4.31 -2.37
C ILE A 8 6.27 -5.46 -3.06
N VAL A 9 7.60 -5.46 -2.97
CA VAL A 9 8.44 -6.55 -3.46
C VAL A 9 9.05 -7.26 -2.25
N VAL A 10 8.74 -8.54 -2.11
CA VAL A 10 9.26 -9.40 -1.05
C VAL A 10 10.20 -10.42 -1.66
N ALA A 11 11.45 -10.45 -1.21
CA ALA A 11 12.39 -11.51 -1.55
C ALA A 11 12.00 -12.79 -0.82
N ALA A 12 12.00 -13.90 -1.55
CA ALA A 12 11.73 -15.25 -1.08
C ALA A 12 12.79 -16.20 -1.67
N ASP A 13 12.88 -17.42 -1.13
CA ASP A 13 13.91 -18.38 -1.52
C ASP A 13 13.83 -18.78 -3.00
N ASP A 14 12.65 -18.71 -3.60
CA ASP A 14 12.38 -19.05 -5.01
C ASP A 14 12.21 -17.82 -5.92
N GLY A 15 12.61 -16.62 -5.46
CA GLY A 15 12.60 -15.39 -6.24
C GLY A 15 11.95 -14.21 -5.52
N ALA A 16 11.28 -13.33 -6.26
CA ALA A 16 10.54 -12.22 -5.67
C ALA A 16 9.03 -12.45 -5.78
N ARG A 17 8.28 -12.00 -4.78
CA ARG A 17 6.82 -11.89 -4.81
C ARG A 17 6.46 -10.41 -4.85
N THR A 18 5.60 -10.03 -5.78
CA THR A 18 5.14 -8.65 -5.92
C THR A 18 3.65 -8.56 -5.61
N CYS A 19 3.28 -7.55 -4.81
CA CYS A 19 1.90 -7.19 -4.55
C CYS A 19 1.69 -5.73 -4.93
N GLU A 20 0.61 -5.44 -5.65
CA GLU A 20 0.23 -4.10 -6.05
C GLU A 20 -1.07 -3.69 -5.37
N ILE A 21 -1.05 -2.53 -4.72
CA ILE A 21 -2.21 -1.90 -4.10
C ILE A 21 -2.45 -0.55 -4.77
N VAL A 22 -3.68 -0.32 -5.23
CA VAL A 22 -4.10 0.92 -5.87
C VAL A 22 -5.22 1.55 -5.05
N ALA A 23 -5.03 2.79 -4.62
CA ALA A 23 -6.05 3.53 -3.89
C ALA A 23 -7.25 3.84 -4.79
N THR A 24 -8.44 3.83 -4.20
CA THR A 24 -9.65 4.23 -4.90
C THR A 24 -9.62 5.72 -5.29
N PRO A 25 -10.32 6.13 -6.36
CA PRO A 25 -10.23 7.50 -6.90
C PRO A 25 -10.75 8.63 -6.02
N ALA A 26 -11.25 8.37 -4.81
CA ALA A 26 -11.90 9.34 -3.91
C ALA A 26 -10.90 10.33 -3.25
N GLY A 27 -9.84 10.73 -3.97
CA GLY A 27 -8.79 11.62 -3.48
C GLY A 27 -7.98 11.04 -2.34
N ARG A 28 -7.95 9.70 -2.22
CA ARG A 28 -7.33 8.97 -1.11
C ARG A 28 -5.82 8.79 -1.32
N ARG A 29 -5.10 8.79 -0.20
CA ARG A 29 -3.68 8.48 -0.06
C ARG A 29 -3.53 7.07 0.51
N VAL A 30 -2.38 6.45 0.30
CA VAL A 30 -2.00 5.23 1.04
C VAL A 30 -0.99 5.57 2.14
N GLU A 31 -1.22 5.03 3.34
CA GLU A 31 -0.27 5.02 4.45
C GLU A 31 0.30 3.60 4.62
N ILE A 32 1.58 3.53 4.96
CA ILE A 32 2.33 2.28 5.04
C ILE A 32 2.99 2.20 6.41
N THR A 33 2.73 1.11 7.12
CA THR A 33 3.42 0.78 8.38
C THR A 33 4.10 -0.57 8.24
N THR A 34 5.38 -0.64 8.60
CA THR A 34 6.15 -1.89 8.58
C THR A 34 6.56 -2.27 9.99
N GLY A 35 6.26 -3.51 10.40
CA GLY A 35 6.62 -4.01 11.73
C GLY A 35 6.45 -5.51 11.87
N ARG A 36 7.35 -6.17 12.62
CA ARG A 36 7.30 -7.62 12.93
C ARG A 36 7.08 -8.53 11.71
N GLY A 37 7.66 -8.17 10.56
CA GLY A 37 7.51 -8.95 9.31
C GLY A 37 6.16 -8.74 8.60
N VAL A 38 5.37 -7.76 9.01
CA VAL A 38 4.10 -7.38 8.39
C VAL A 38 4.26 -5.99 7.75
N VAL A 39 3.69 -5.84 6.55
CA VAL A 39 3.48 -4.54 5.89
C VAL A 39 1.98 -4.29 5.89
N GLU A 40 1.56 -3.28 6.65
CA GLU A 40 0.18 -2.82 6.67
C GLU A 40 0.03 -1.63 5.73
N VAL A 41 -1.01 -1.68 4.90
CA VAL A 41 -1.29 -0.70 3.86
C VAL A 41 -2.72 -0.21 4.07
N VAL A 42 -2.87 1.07 4.38
CA VAL A 42 -4.16 1.66 4.72
C VAL A 42 -4.48 2.78 3.74
N GLU A 43 -5.64 2.70 3.10
CA GLU A 43 -6.13 3.79 2.27
C GLU A 43 -6.87 4.82 3.14
N VAL A 44 -6.39 6.07 3.13
CA VAL A 44 -6.97 7.18 3.91
C VAL A 44 -7.53 8.26 2.99
N THR A 45 -8.68 8.84 3.34
CA THR A 45 -9.16 10.04 2.64
C THR A 45 -8.24 11.24 2.91
N ARG A 46 -8.24 12.24 2.03
CA ARG A 46 -7.40 13.44 2.16
C ARG A 46 -7.59 14.20 3.49
N THR A 47 -8.73 14.02 4.14
CA THR A 47 -9.07 14.62 5.43
C THR A 47 -8.72 13.73 6.64
N GLY A 48 -8.12 12.55 6.42
CA GLY A 48 -7.64 11.66 7.49
C GLY A 48 -8.67 10.69 8.06
N SER A 49 -9.80 10.47 7.39
CA SER A 49 -10.79 9.45 7.78
C SER A 49 -10.75 8.24 6.86
N LEU A 50 -11.02 7.05 7.41
CA LEU A 50 -11.26 5.80 6.67
C LEU A 50 -12.67 5.80 6.05
#